data_AF-A0A6J8B2N3-F1
#
_entry.id   AF-A0A6J8B2N3-F1
#
_cell.length_a   1.000
_cell.length_b   1.000
_cell.length_c   1.000
_cell.angle_alpha   90.00
_cell.angle_beta   90.00
_cell.angle_gamma   90.00
#
_symmetry.space_group_name_H-M   'P 1'
#
loop_
_entity.id
_entity.type
_entity.pdbx_description
1 polymer ?
#
loop_
_entity_poly.entity_id
_entity_poly.type
_entity_poly.pdbx_seq_one_letter_code
_entity_poly.pdbx_strand_id
1 'polypeptide(L)'
;MSTQINHTVHTIHALVPQVTSSILSETKSRTRRGLFDFIGSISNSLFGTATVDDVRNLARHINVIAKHNNKLAAAMAKHDEMLTSYMTQTDKRFENVMDAVKTNFEAIENSTNQINRDIKTYQLINLKLTEYLVQEMNSSAIMNKHLEELTLSLYRVISKPVPINETSKHATQLIDTFDYFVQSADNQHFAVTDNQKLSKCTDQNIQSCSFHLPLTSTASPICISALFYNQKEQIHNLCDFRFLIDTLKPDIHELSSASILVYRTNLIALDCPSGQKIMKGCSFCIVRIPCMCSVSTDFLYLPPRLGKCQNHSDSITTLHPVNLALIQHFFSPETYNSIMGDTTFAQPIDLTIPNFHIYNHTFSNILAQDKQYHLSLKRMAQAASKEETIFTSLSELLVDGELPVSSDWPDLNGIISIAALGLTALLALVCLVLFRRLQTLTTAFLLLQKATPIHGLLLASPMPTFHYVNTHQSTTEDTNSYIFNTQCNPWPFVTLSIITTATLALFIIYVWKKFQQTQGTKILIEITNGITCITIPFMSLPLCPSDWHITPPTDITDMHITGSFQSFMHAQLLGLQIINIHTKHHILIPSNISVNIFTARKLRTMFNRPFHCYLLLAHNQYFQIIR
;
A
#
# COMPACT_ATOMS: atom_id res chain seq x y z
N MET A 1 -29.14 -111.78 -8.62
CA MET A 1 -30.24 -112.48 -7.93
C MET A 1 -31.35 -112.92 -8.90
N SER A 2 -31.78 -112.07 -9.84
CA SER A 2 -32.79 -112.41 -10.88
C SER A 2 -32.50 -113.68 -11.69
N THR A 3 -31.23 -114.00 -11.94
CA THR A 3 -30.78 -115.17 -12.73
C THR A 3 -31.17 -116.52 -12.13
N GLN A 4 -31.18 -116.68 -10.80
CA GLN A 4 -31.60 -117.95 -10.16
C GLN A 4 -33.10 -118.20 -10.29
N ILE A 5 -33.93 -117.16 -10.12
CA ILE A 5 -35.39 -117.27 -10.20
C ILE A 5 -35.83 -117.72 -11.60
N ASN A 6 -35.20 -117.16 -12.64
CA ASN A 6 -35.55 -117.49 -14.02
C ASN A 6 -35.25 -118.96 -14.39
N HIS A 7 -34.21 -119.55 -13.80
CA HIS A 7 -33.90 -120.97 -13.96
C HIS A 7 -34.97 -121.86 -13.30
N THR A 8 -35.37 -121.55 -12.07
CA THR A 8 -36.38 -122.34 -11.33
C THR A 8 -37.74 -122.32 -12.03
N VAL A 9 -38.15 -121.16 -12.57
CA VAL A 9 -39.40 -121.03 -13.35
C VAL A 9 -39.36 -121.91 -14.61
N HIS A 10 -38.23 -121.93 -15.34
CA HIS A 10 -38.07 -122.80 -16.51
C HIS A 10 -38.12 -124.30 -16.15
N THR A 11 -37.52 -124.71 -15.03
CA THR A 11 -37.57 -126.11 -14.57
C THR A 11 -38.99 -126.55 -14.21
N ILE A 12 -39.79 -125.68 -13.56
CA ILE A 12 -41.20 -125.97 -13.25
C ILE A 12 -42.04 -126.06 -14.53
N HIS A 13 -41.80 -125.17 -15.51
CA HIS A 13 -42.52 -125.18 -16.80
C HIS A 13 -42.24 -126.42 -17.67
N ALA A 14 -41.14 -127.13 -17.42
CA ALA A 14 -40.76 -128.35 -18.15
C ALA A 14 -41.38 -129.65 -17.58
N LEU A 15 -41.95 -129.61 -16.36
CA LEU A 15 -42.42 -130.81 -15.64
C LEU A 15 -43.94 -131.03 -15.70
N VAL A 16 -44.68 -130.24 -16.49
CA VAL A 16 -46.13 -130.38 -16.67
C VAL A 16 -46.45 -130.61 -18.15
N PRO A 17 -46.87 -131.83 -18.57
CA PRO A 17 -47.17 -132.10 -19.96
C PRO A 17 -48.40 -131.32 -20.45
N GLN A 18 -48.29 -130.74 -21.64
CA GLN A 18 -49.32 -129.88 -22.22
C GLN A 18 -50.50 -130.70 -22.75
N VAL A 19 -51.72 -130.42 -22.28
CA VAL A 19 -52.96 -130.92 -22.89
C VAL A 19 -53.37 -129.95 -23.99
N THR A 20 -53.17 -130.35 -25.25
CA THR A 20 -53.48 -129.55 -26.44
C THR A 20 -54.94 -129.74 -26.90
N SER A 21 -55.64 -128.63 -27.13
CA SER A 21 -56.86 -128.61 -27.95
C SER A 21 -57.08 -127.23 -28.58
N SER A 22 -56.53 -127.05 -29.79
CA SER A 22 -56.98 -126.03 -30.72
C SER A 22 -58.23 -126.52 -31.48
N ILE A 23 -59.06 -125.58 -31.95
CA ILE A 23 -59.75 -125.59 -33.26
C ILE A 23 -60.66 -124.34 -33.36
N LEU A 24 -60.67 -123.69 -34.53
CA LEU A 24 -61.71 -122.74 -34.92
C LEU A 24 -62.84 -123.48 -35.65
N SER A 25 -64.10 -123.21 -35.28
CA SER A 25 -65.07 -122.62 -36.23
C SER A 25 -66.45 -122.37 -35.59
N GLU A 26 -67.13 -121.39 -36.18
CA GLU A 26 -68.58 -121.11 -36.27
C GLU A 26 -69.58 -122.25 -35.88
N THR A 27 -70.81 -122.00 -35.39
CA THR A 27 -71.71 -120.84 -35.60
C THR A 27 -72.79 -120.66 -34.49
N LYS A 28 -73.40 -119.45 -34.46
CA LYS A 28 -74.80 -119.06 -34.11
C LYS A 28 -75.65 -119.81 -33.04
N SER A 29 -76.30 -118.98 -32.22
CA SER A 29 -77.73 -119.06 -31.80
C SER A 29 -78.19 -119.85 -30.54
N ARG A 30 -78.13 -119.16 -29.39
CA ARG A 30 -79.29 -118.76 -28.54
C ARG A 30 -80.18 -119.81 -27.80
N THR A 31 -80.35 -119.53 -26.48
CA THR A 31 -81.57 -119.65 -25.62
C THR A 31 -81.95 -120.93 -24.82
N ARG A 32 -81.88 -120.77 -23.48
CA ARG A 32 -82.90 -121.07 -22.41
C ARG A 32 -83.04 -122.46 -21.72
N ARG A 33 -82.61 -122.45 -20.44
CA ARG A 33 -83.36 -122.74 -19.17
C ARG A 33 -83.82 -124.17 -18.79
N GLY A 34 -83.42 -124.54 -17.55
CA GLY A 34 -84.19 -125.36 -16.60
C GLY A 34 -83.60 -126.75 -16.30
N LEU A 35 -83.94 -127.44 -15.21
CA LEU A 35 -84.46 -127.01 -13.89
C LEU A 35 -84.43 -128.25 -12.95
N PHE A 36 -83.73 -128.21 -11.80
CA PHE A 36 -83.73 -129.28 -10.76
C PHE A 36 -83.19 -130.67 -11.24
N ASP A 37 -82.81 -131.66 -10.41
CA ASP A 37 -82.49 -131.65 -8.98
C ASP A 37 -81.55 -132.80 -8.52
N PHE A 38 -81.09 -132.71 -7.26
CA PHE A 38 -81.05 -133.73 -6.18
C PHE A 38 -80.53 -135.19 -6.40
N ILE A 39 -80.22 -135.87 -5.29
CA ILE A 39 -79.83 -137.31 -5.18
C ILE A 39 -78.47 -137.70 -5.81
N GLY A 40 -77.38 -137.09 -5.30
CA GLY A 40 -76.01 -137.60 -5.44
C GLY A 40 -75.42 -138.20 -4.14
N SER A 41 -76.20 -138.24 -3.07
CA SER A 41 -75.77 -138.62 -1.72
C SER A 41 -75.99 -140.10 -1.43
N ILE A 42 -74.92 -140.86 -1.14
CA ILE A 42 -74.88 -141.94 -0.11
C ILE A 42 -73.48 -142.59 0.01
N SER A 43 -72.68 -142.71 -1.06
CA SER A 43 -71.40 -143.46 -1.02
C SER A 43 -70.22 -142.75 -0.35
N ASN A 44 -70.41 -141.55 0.20
CA ASN A 44 -69.36 -140.71 0.81
C ASN A 44 -68.95 -141.15 2.23
N SER A 45 -69.04 -142.45 2.56
CA SER A 45 -69.11 -142.93 3.95
C SER A 45 -68.11 -144.05 4.31
N LEU A 46 -67.40 -144.65 3.35
CA LEU A 46 -66.66 -145.91 3.58
C LEU A 46 -65.25 -146.03 2.97
N PHE A 47 -64.83 -145.17 2.03
CA PHE A 47 -63.56 -145.36 1.31
C PHE A 47 -62.62 -144.15 1.24
N GLY A 48 -62.86 -143.09 2.01
CA GLY A 48 -61.81 -142.11 2.39
C GLY A 48 -61.09 -141.36 1.25
N THR A 49 -61.66 -141.32 0.04
CA THR A 49 -61.08 -140.65 -1.14
C THR A 49 -61.60 -139.23 -1.27
N ALA A 50 -60.69 -138.26 -1.49
CA ALA A 50 -61.04 -136.87 -1.77
C ALA A 50 -61.99 -136.75 -2.97
N THR A 51 -63.05 -135.95 -2.85
CA THR A 51 -64.09 -135.88 -3.86
C THR A 51 -63.66 -135.01 -5.05
N VAL A 52 -64.31 -135.19 -6.20
CA VAL A 52 -64.06 -134.34 -7.38
C VAL A 52 -64.38 -132.87 -7.09
N ASP A 53 -65.27 -132.58 -6.14
CA ASP A 53 -65.59 -131.21 -5.74
C ASP A 53 -64.53 -130.58 -4.82
N ASP A 54 -63.76 -131.36 -4.05
CA ASP A 54 -62.56 -130.88 -3.36
C ASP A 54 -61.49 -130.45 -4.37
N VAL A 55 -61.28 -131.26 -5.41
CA VAL A 55 -60.37 -130.95 -6.53
C VAL A 55 -60.86 -129.71 -7.30
N ARG A 56 -62.17 -129.54 -7.53
CA ARG A 56 -62.74 -128.33 -8.13
C ARG A 56 -62.60 -127.10 -7.21
N ASN A 57 -62.76 -127.26 -5.90
CA ASN A 57 -62.59 -126.17 -4.93
C ASN A 57 -61.13 -125.70 -4.86
N LEU A 58 -60.18 -126.63 -4.92
CA LEU A 58 -58.75 -126.32 -5.05
C LEU A 58 -58.45 -125.63 -6.40
N ALA A 59 -58.95 -126.17 -7.51
CA ALA A 59 -58.78 -125.56 -8.83
C ALA A 59 -59.42 -124.15 -8.92
N ARG A 60 -60.54 -123.91 -8.22
CA ARG A 60 -61.17 -122.59 -8.15
C ARG A 60 -60.33 -121.61 -7.34
N HIS A 61 -59.76 -122.03 -6.21
CA HIS A 61 -58.80 -121.21 -5.45
C HIS A 61 -57.52 -120.91 -6.23
N ILE A 62 -56.93 -121.91 -6.91
CA ILE A 62 -55.74 -121.71 -7.75
C ILE A 62 -56.02 -120.70 -8.87
N ASN A 63 -57.19 -120.76 -9.52
CA ASN A 63 -57.58 -119.76 -10.53
C ASN A 63 -57.81 -118.36 -9.92
N VAL A 64 -58.37 -118.25 -8.72
CA VAL A 64 -58.53 -116.97 -8.01
C VAL A 64 -57.17 -116.39 -7.62
N ILE A 65 -56.23 -117.22 -7.16
CA ILE A 65 -54.86 -116.84 -6.81
C ILE A 65 -54.08 -116.42 -8.07
N ALA A 66 -54.13 -117.19 -9.16
CA ALA A 66 -53.51 -116.81 -10.43
C ALA A 66 -54.05 -115.47 -10.96
N LYS A 67 -55.36 -115.25 -10.87
CA LYS A 67 -56.00 -113.97 -11.24
C LYS A 67 -55.59 -112.80 -10.33
N HIS A 68 -55.30 -113.05 -9.05
CA HIS A 68 -54.77 -112.04 -8.14
C HIS A 68 -53.26 -111.80 -8.34
N ASN A 69 -52.46 -112.84 -8.57
CA ASN A 69 -51.04 -112.71 -8.87
C ASN A 69 -50.81 -111.94 -10.17
N ASN A 70 -51.62 -112.16 -11.21
CA ASN A 70 -51.54 -111.37 -12.45
C ASN A 70 -51.95 -109.90 -12.22
N LYS A 71 -52.92 -109.63 -11.34
CA LYS A 71 -53.24 -108.25 -10.90
C LYS A 71 -52.12 -107.63 -10.07
N LEU A 72 -51.50 -108.38 -9.17
CA LEU A 72 -50.42 -107.91 -8.30
C LEU A 72 -49.14 -107.65 -9.10
N ALA A 73 -48.80 -108.52 -10.05
CA ALA A 73 -47.68 -108.32 -10.97
C ALA A 73 -47.91 -107.09 -11.86
N ALA A 74 -49.12 -106.89 -12.39
CA ALA A 74 -49.46 -105.67 -13.13
C ALA A 74 -49.43 -104.41 -12.25
N ALA A 75 -49.87 -104.51 -10.99
CA ALA A 75 -49.78 -103.41 -10.02
C ALA A 75 -48.33 -103.10 -9.63
N MET A 76 -47.49 -104.11 -9.45
CA MET A 76 -46.06 -103.98 -9.16
C MET A 76 -45.29 -103.40 -10.35
N ALA A 77 -45.55 -103.87 -11.58
CA ALA A 77 -44.95 -103.29 -12.79
C ALA A 77 -45.31 -101.80 -12.93
N LYS A 78 -46.57 -101.43 -12.66
CA LYS A 78 -46.98 -100.02 -12.60
C LYS A 78 -46.33 -99.26 -11.43
N HIS A 79 -46.04 -99.93 -10.31
CA HIS A 79 -45.34 -99.32 -9.18
C HIS A 79 -43.85 -99.07 -9.48
N ASP A 80 -43.23 -99.96 -10.27
CA ASP A 80 -41.85 -99.87 -10.74
C ASP A 80 -41.70 -98.78 -11.82
N GLU A 81 -42.69 -98.65 -12.71
CA GLU A 81 -42.85 -97.52 -13.64
C GLU A 81 -42.98 -96.19 -12.88
N MET A 82 -43.83 -96.13 -11.84
CA MET A 82 -43.98 -94.92 -11.00
C MET A 82 -42.71 -94.62 -10.17
N LEU A 83 -41.99 -95.63 -9.69
CA LEU A 83 -40.71 -95.45 -8.99
C LEU A 83 -39.61 -94.96 -9.95
N THR A 84 -39.56 -95.46 -11.18
CA THR A 84 -38.64 -94.99 -12.22
C THR A 84 -38.96 -93.54 -12.63
N SER A 85 -40.24 -93.19 -12.75
CA SER A 85 -40.67 -91.80 -12.95
C SER A 85 -40.36 -90.89 -11.76
N TYR A 86 -40.37 -91.42 -10.53
CA TYR A 86 -40.02 -90.67 -9.33
C TYR A 86 -38.51 -90.47 -9.19
N MET A 87 -37.70 -91.50 -9.48
CA MET A 87 -36.24 -91.42 -9.53
C MET A 87 -35.79 -90.41 -10.58
N THR A 88 -36.22 -90.54 -11.84
CA THR A 88 -35.86 -89.56 -12.89
C THR A 88 -36.33 -88.12 -12.60
N GLN A 89 -37.45 -87.93 -11.88
CA GLN A 89 -37.85 -86.60 -11.40
C GLN A 89 -37.00 -86.12 -10.21
N THR A 90 -36.50 -87.03 -9.37
CA THR A 90 -35.61 -86.74 -8.23
C THR A 90 -34.19 -86.41 -8.72
N ASP A 91 -33.66 -87.18 -9.66
CA ASP A 91 -32.38 -86.94 -10.32
C ASP A 91 -32.38 -85.56 -10.98
N LYS A 92 -33.42 -85.24 -11.77
CA LYS A 92 -33.58 -83.91 -12.38
C LYS A 92 -33.72 -82.78 -11.36
N ARG A 93 -34.28 -83.03 -10.17
CA ARG A 93 -34.29 -82.06 -9.07
C ARG A 93 -32.90 -81.91 -8.45
N PHE A 94 -32.14 -83.00 -8.33
CA PHE A 94 -30.79 -82.99 -7.80
C PHE A 94 -29.80 -82.30 -8.77
N GLU A 95 -29.93 -82.52 -10.08
CA GLU A 95 -29.24 -81.77 -11.13
C GLU A 95 -29.54 -80.27 -11.03
N ASN A 96 -30.82 -79.87 -11.00
CA ASN A 96 -31.20 -78.47 -10.85
C ASN A 96 -30.65 -77.82 -9.56
N VAL A 97 -30.56 -78.58 -8.45
CA VAL A 97 -29.96 -78.11 -7.19
C VAL A 97 -28.44 -78.04 -7.29
N MET A 98 -27.79 -79.00 -7.94
CA MET A 98 -26.34 -79.01 -8.16
C MET A 98 -25.91 -77.84 -9.06
N ASP A 99 -26.63 -77.59 -10.15
CA ASP A 99 -26.39 -76.43 -11.01
C ASP A 99 -26.64 -75.11 -10.26
N ALA A 100 -27.70 -75.00 -9.45
CA ALA A 100 -27.91 -73.82 -8.62
C ALA A 100 -26.79 -73.60 -7.59
N VAL A 101 -26.29 -74.67 -6.94
CA VAL A 101 -25.15 -74.60 -6.01
C VAL A 101 -23.87 -74.21 -6.75
N LYS A 102 -23.63 -74.76 -7.94
CA LYS A 102 -22.48 -74.43 -8.79
C LYS A 102 -22.53 -72.97 -9.27
N THR A 103 -23.68 -72.51 -9.78
CA THR A 103 -23.88 -71.10 -10.19
C THR A 103 -23.67 -70.14 -9.02
N ASN A 104 -24.15 -70.50 -7.81
CA ASN A 104 -23.89 -69.72 -6.61
C ASN A 104 -22.40 -69.70 -6.23
N PHE A 105 -21.69 -70.83 -6.34
CA PHE A 105 -20.25 -70.89 -6.09
C PHE A 105 -19.47 -70.03 -7.08
N GLU A 106 -19.75 -70.14 -8.38
CA GLU A 106 -19.13 -69.33 -9.44
C GLU A 106 -19.44 -67.83 -9.24
N ALA A 107 -20.64 -67.48 -8.78
CA ALA A 107 -21.00 -66.09 -8.44
C ALA A 107 -20.23 -65.57 -7.20
N ILE A 108 -20.04 -66.41 -6.17
CA ILE A 108 -19.26 -66.07 -4.97
C ILE A 108 -17.76 -65.93 -5.32
N GLU A 109 -17.21 -66.81 -6.15
CA GLU A 109 -15.82 -66.72 -6.60
C GLU A 109 -15.59 -65.45 -7.43
N ASN A 110 -16.46 -65.17 -8.41
CA ASN A 110 -16.37 -63.93 -9.20
C ASN A 110 -16.50 -62.67 -8.32
N SER A 111 -17.43 -62.67 -7.35
CA SER A 111 -17.58 -61.57 -6.39
C SER A 111 -16.34 -61.39 -5.51
N THR A 112 -15.76 -62.49 -5.01
CA THR A 112 -14.53 -62.48 -4.22
C THR A 112 -13.34 -61.97 -5.04
N ASN A 113 -13.24 -62.38 -6.30
CA ASN A 113 -12.22 -61.90 -7.24
C ASN A 113 -12.42 -60.45 -7.68
N GLN A 114 -13.64 -59.91 -7.61
CA GLN A 114 -13.90 -58.47 -7.74
C GLN A 114 -13.50 -57.71 -6.48
N ILE A 115 -13.98 -58.12 -5.30
CA ILE A 115 -13.63 -57.52 -4.00
C ILE A 115 -12.11 -57.47 -3.80
N ASN A 116 -11.37 -58.52 -4.15
CA ASN A 116 -9.90 -58.54 -4.07
C ASN A 116 -9.19 -57.59 -5.05
N ARG A 117 -9.83 -57.20 -6.17
CA ARG A 117 -9.34 -56.13 -7.06
C ARG A 117 -9.67 -54.76 -6.49
N ASP A 118 -10.89 -54.57 -5.98
CA ASP A 118 -11.35 -53.31 -5.41
C ASP A 118 -10.58 -52.93 -4.13
N ILE A 119 -10.27 -53.91 -3.26
CA ILE A 119 -9.39 -53.72 -2.09
C ILE A 119 -7.98 -53.27 -2.51
N LYS A 120 -7.37 -53.89 -3.53
CA LYS A 120 -6.04 -53.48 -4.03
C LYS A 120 -6.07 -52.07 -4.62
N THR A 121 -7.13 -51.73 -5.34
CA THR A 121 -7.35 -50.37 -5.88
C THR A 121 -7.51 -49.35 -4.75
N TYR A 122 -8.28 -49.67 -3.71
CA TYR A 122 -8.45 -48.83 -2.53
C TYR A 122 -7.15 -48.63 -1.73
N GLN A 123 -6.35 -49.69 -1.55
CA GLN A 123 -5.02 -49.59 -0.95
C GLN A 123 -4.09 -48.67 -1.76
N LEU A 124 -4.09 -48.78 -3.10
CA LEU A 124 -3.29 -47.92 -3.97
C LEU A 124 -3.76 -46.45 -3.94
N ILE A 125 -5.08 -46.20 -3.88
CA ILE A 125 -5.66 -44.87 -3.73
C ILE A 125 -5.25 -44.25 -2.40
N ASN A 126 -5.35 -45.00 -1.29
CA ASN A 126 -4.97 -44.51 0.03
C ASN A 126 -3.47 -44.22 0.13
N LEU A 127 -2.61 -45.08 -0.44
CA LEU A 127 -1.16 -44.84 -0.47
C LEU A 127 -0.82 -43.55 -1.22
N LYS A 128 -1.43 -43.33 -2.41
CA LYS A 128 -1.27 -42.07 -3.16
C LYS A 128 -1.85 -40.86 -2.43
N LEU A 129 -2.97 -41.02 -1.73
CA LEU A 129 -3.55 -39.94 -0.92
C LEU A 129 -2.63 -39.56 0.23
N THR A 130 -2.00 -40.54 0.89
CA THR A 130 -0.98 -40.28 1.92
C THR A 130 0.26 -39.61 1.32
N GLU A 131 0.71 -40.04 0.14
CA GLU A 131 1.83 -39.41 -0.60
C GLU A 131 1.54 -37.93 -0.90
N TYR A 132 0.37 -37.60 -1.45
CA TYR A 132 -0.06 -36.21 -1.67
C TYR A 132 -0.18 -35.40 -0.38
N LEU A 133 -0.74 -35.97 0.69
CA LEU A 133 -0.85 -35.26 1.97
C LEU A 133 0.52 -34.98 2.60
N VAL A 134 1.47 -35.91 2.50
CA VAL A 134 2.87 -35.71 2.95
C VAL A 134 3.56 -34.65 2.07
N GLN A 135 3.30 -34.63 0.77
CA GLN A 135 3.82 -33.59 -0.13
C GLN A 135 3.29 -32.20 0.24
N GLU A 136 1.99 -32.04 0.43
CA GLU A 136 1.37 -30.77 0.87
C GLU A 136 1.87 -30.32 2.26
N MET A 137 2.02 -31.25 3.22
CA MET A 137 2.61 -30.95 4.53
C MET A 137 4.08 -30.49 4.42
N ASN A 138 4.87 -31.07 3.52
CA ASN A 138 6.24 -30.64 3.28
C ASN A 138 6.30 -29.28 2.58
N SER A 139 5.48 -29.05 1.56
CA SER A 139 5.40 -27.76 0.85
C SER A 139 4.93 -26.63 1.76
N SER A 140 3.94 -26.87 2.63
CA SER A 140 3.50 -25.89 3.62
C SER A 140 4.52 -25.66 4.75
N ALA A 141 5.26 -26.69 5.17
CA ALA A 141 6.38 -26.51 6.12
C ALA A 141 7.52 -25.66 5.52
N ILE A 142 7.89 -25.89 4.25
CA ILE A 142 8.88 -25.08 3.53
C ILE A 142 8.38 -23.63 3.38
N MET A 143 7.10 -23.43 3.02
CA MET A 143 6.53 -22.09 2.89
C MET A 143 6.44 -21.35 4.23
N ASN A 144 6.10 -22.05 5.33
CA ASN A 144 6.12 -21.47 6.68
C ASN A 144 7.54 -21.07 7.10
N LYS A 145 8.56 -21.90 6.83
CA LYS A 145 9.97 -21.54 7.11
C LYS A 145 10.40 -20.29 6.35
N HIS A 146 10.07 -20.19 5.06
CA HIS A 146 10.36 -18.97 4.29
C HIS A 146 9.53 -17.77 4.75
N LEU A 147 8.31 -17.98 5.28
CA LEU A 147 7.51 -16.91 5.89
C LEU A 147 8.14 -16.42 7.19
N GLU A 148 8.65 -17.31 8.04
CA GLU A 148 9.42 -16.98 9.25
C GLU A 148 10.68 -16.17 8.92
N GLU A 149 11.47 -16.62 7.94
CA GLU A 149 12.65 -15.90 7.41
C GLU A 149 12.30 -14.50 6.86
N LEU A 150 11.07 -14.29 6.38
CA LEU A 150 10.56 -13.02 5.87
C LEU A 150 9.78 -12.19 6.91
N THR A 151 9.60 -12.67 8.14
CA THR A 151 8.91 -11.88 9.17
C THR A 151 9.75 -10.68 9.63
N LEU A 152 9.08 -9.53 9.74
CA LEU A 152 9.67 -8.29 10.25
C LEU A 152 9.01 -7.91 11.58
N SER A 153 9.81 -7.79 12.62
CA SER A 153 9.37 -7.30 13.93
C SER A 153 9.24 -5.78 13.90
N LEU A 154 8.02 -5.28 14.14
CA LEU A 154 7.70 -3.85 14.18
C LEU A 154 7.67 -3.34 15.63
N TYR A 155 8.58 -2.42 15.95
CA TYR A 155 8.69 -1.75 17.23
C TYR A 155 8.27 -0.29 17.12
N ARG A 156 7.39 0.18 18.00
CA ARG A 156 7.09 1.61 18.15
C ARG A 156 8.14 2.26 19.04
N VAL A 157 8.79 3.31 18.56
CA VAL A 157 9.78 4.08 19.32
C VAL A 157 9.06 5.18 20.11
N ILE A 158 9.45 5.37 21.37
CA ILE A 158 8.88 6.42 22.24
C ILE A 158 10.01 7.08 23.04
N SER A 159 10.50 8.23 22.57
CA SER A 159 11.45 9.05 23.32
C SER A 159 10.78 9.66 24.56
N LYS A 160 11.39 9.51 25.74
CA LYS A 160 10.95 10.10 27.01
C LYS A 160 12.11 10.78 27.74
N PRO A 161 11.87 11.84 28.52
CA PRO A 161 12.93 12.52 29.27
C PRO A 161 13.43 11.64 30.42
N VAL A 162 14.73 11.66 30.67
CA VAL A 162 15.41 10.93 31.75
C VAL A 162 16.11 11.97 32.63
N PRO A 163 15.92 12.01 33.96
CA PRO A 163 16.55 13.01 34.83
C PRO A 163 18.07 12.94 34.78
N ILE A 164 18.74 14.05 35.10
CA ILE A 164 20.20 14.04 35.27
C ILE A 164 20.64 13.42 36.61
N ASN A 165 19.87 13.63 37.67
CA ASN A 165 20.01 13.00 38.99
C ASN A 165 18.65 13.03 39.73
N GLU A 166 18.56 12.45 40.92
CA GLU A 166 17.28 12.32 41.65
C GLU A 166 16.62 13.64 42.08
N THR A 167 17.42 14.67 42.37
CA THR A 167 16.95 15.92 42.98
C THR A 167 16.60 16.99 41.95
N SER A 168 17.26 16.96 40.79
CA SER A 168 17.07 17.91 39.71
C SER A 168 15.69 17.79 39.05
N LYS A 169 15.26 18.87 38.41
CA LYS A 169 14.11 18.89 37.51
C LYS A 169 14.54 18.87 36.03
N HIS A 170 15.85 18.94 35.77
CA HIS A 170 16.43 18.89 34.43
C HIS A 170 16.53 17.44 33.94
N ALA A 171 16.46 17.25 32.63
CA ALA A 171 16.50 15.94 32.00
C ALA A 171 17.35 15.93 30.72
N THR A 172 17.69 14.74 30.25
CA THR A 172 18.14 14.49 28.87
C THR A 172 17.02 13.79 28.10
N GLN A 173 16.96 13.99 26.80
CA GLN A 173 16.03 13.28 25.92
C GLN A 173 16.65 13.07 24.54
N LEU A 174 16.46 11.88 23.96
CA LEU A 174 16.87 11.57 22.60
C LEU A 174 16.06 12.38 21.57
N ILE A 175 16.74 13.02 20.60
CA ILE A 175 16.11 13.76 19.49
C ILE A 175 16.00 12.91 18.22
N ASP A 176 15.33 13.46 17.20
CA ASP A 176 15.23 12.93 15.83
C ASP A 176 14.88 11.44 15.69
N THR A 177 14.05 10.96 16.63
CA THR A 177 13.54 9.59 16.62
C THR A 177 12.44 9.41 15.59
N PHE A 178 12.63 8.46 14.67
CA PHE A 178 11.55 7.88 13.85
C PHE A 178 10.45 7.28 14.73
N ASP A 179 9.20 7.26 14.24
CA ASP A 179 8.06 6.69 14.98
C ASP A 179 8.20 5.17 15.22
N TYR A 180 8.80 4.47 14.24
CA TYR A 180 8.89 3.02 14.21
C TYR A 180 10.28 2.55 13.78
N PHE A 181 10.74 1.49 14.44
CA PHE A 181 11.90 0.69 14.09
C PHE A 181 11.42 -0.70 13.65
N VAL A 182 11.96 -1.20 12.55
CA VAL A 182 11.60 -2.49 11.95
C VAL A 182 12.85 -3.35 11.90
N GLN A 183 12.74 -4.63 12.24
CA GLN A 183 13.88 -5.55 12.34
C GLN A 183 13.56 -6.85 11.62
N SER A 184 14.50 -7.43 10.87
CA SER A 184 14.34 -8.78 10.28
C SER A 184 14.55 -9.89 11.32
N ALA A 185 13.87 -11.03 11.13
CA ALA A 185 13.98 -12.20 12.02
C ALA A 185 15.43 -12.73 12.18
N ASP A 186 16.28 -12.56 11.17
CA ASP A 186 17.71 -12.91 11.21
C ASP A 186 18.58 -11.95 12.04
N ASN A 187 18.02 -10.81 12.49
CA ASN A 187 18.70 -9.70 13.16
C ASN A 187 19.84 -9.04 12.35
N GLN A 188 20.01 -9.35 11.06
CA GLN A 188 21.07 -8.78 10.20
C GLN A 188 20.66 -7.48 9.51
N HIS A 189 19.36 -7.20 9.45
CA HIS A 189 18.80 -6.06 8.75
C HIS A 189 17.75 -5.32 9.60
N PHE A 190 17.60 -4.03 9.34
CA PHE A 190 16.62 -3.17 10.00
C PHE A 190 16.10 -2.10 9.03
N ALA A 191 15.00 -1.44 9.38
CA ALA A 191 14.53 -0.24 8.71
C ALA A 191 13.88 0.71 9.71
N VAL A 192 13.61 1.94 9.27
CA VAL A 192 12.89 2.96 10.05
C VAL A 192 11.73 3.51 9.24
N THR A 193 10.62 3.79 9.89
CA THR A 193 9.43 4.32 9.23
C THR A 193 8.62 5.25 10.13
N ASP A 194 7.76 6.02 9.50
CA ASP A 194 6.87 7.02 10.10
C ASP A 194 5.41 6.53 10.08
N ASN A 195 4.56 7.18 10.87
CA ASN A 195 3.11 6.90 10.89
C ASN A 195 2.45 7.04 9.50
N GLN A 196 2.94 7.92 8.61
CA GLN A 196 2.28 8.23 7.32
C GLN A 196 2.51 7.15 6.26
N LYS A 197 3.64 6.43 6.33
CA LYS A 197 3.90 5.22 5.54
C LYS A 197 3.14 4.03 6.12
N LEU A 198 3.22 3.82 7.44
CA LEU A 198 2.61 2.66 8.09
C LEU A 198 1.07 2.65 7.95
N SER A 199 0.42 3.82 7.91
CA SER A 199 -1.03 3.93 7.65
C SER A 199 -1.49 3.45 6.26
N LYS A 200 -0.57 3.03 5.37
CA LYS A 200 -0.85 2.44 4.05
C LYS A 200 -0.77 0.90 4.03
N CYS A 201 -0.52 0.28 5.18
CA CYS A 201 -0.51 -1.17 5.35
C CYS A 201 -1.89 -1.66 5.84
N THR A 202 -2.34 -2.81 5.36
CA THR A 202 -3.63 -3.40 5.73
C THR A 202 -3.47 -4.43 6.86
N ASP A 203 -4.61 -4.79 7.47
CA ASP A 203 -4.79 -5.87 8.44
C ASP A 203 -4.19 -5.64 9.84
N GLN A 204 -4.80 -6.30 10.84
CA GLN A 204 -4.54 -6.03 12.27
C GLN A 204 -3.49 -6.96 12.91
N ASN A 205 -3.28 -8.15 12.34
CA ASN A 205 -2.42 -9.19 12.92
C ASN A 205 -1.10 -9.37 12.16
N ILE A 206 -1.13 -9.28 10.84
CA ILE A 206 0.04 -9.32 9.95
C ILE A 206 -0.13 -8.12 9.02
N GLN A 207 0.71 -7.09 9.15
CA GLN A 207 0.55 -5.86 8.39
C GLN A 207 1.09 -6.02 6.97
N SER A 208 0.19 -6.02 5.98
CA SER A 208 0.55 -6.12 4.56
C SER A 208 0.72 -4.73 3.96
N CYS A 209 1.95 -4.35 3.59
CA CYS A 209 2.25 -3.02 3.08
C CYS A 209 2.26 -2.99 1.54
N SER A 210 1.57 -2.01 0.95
CA SER A 210 1.49 -1.77 -0.50
C SER A 210 2.76 -1.17 -1.11
N PHE A 211 3.86 -1.12 -0.36
CA PHE A 211 5.15 -0.53 -0.74
C PHE A 211 6.29 -1.39 -0.18
N HIS A 212 7.42 -1.42 -0.89
CA HIS A 212 8.63 -2.06 -0.39
C HIS A 212 9.32 -1.16 0.63
N LEU A 213 9.62 -1.69 1.81
CA LEU A 213 10.44 -1.03 2.82
C LEU A 213 11.92 -1.41 2.60
N PRO A 214 12.82 -0.48 2.22
CA PRO A 214 14.23 -0.80 2.05
C PRO A 214 14.86 -1.11 3.41
N LEU A 215 15.56 -2.25 3.50
CA LEU A 215 16.26 -2.66 4.71
C LEU A 215 17.74 -2.28 4.64
N THR A 216 18.27 -1.76 5.74
CA THR A 216 19.68 -1.42 5.97
C THR A 216 20.34 -2.54 6.77
N SER A 217 21.59 -2.88 6.46
CA SER A 217 22.36 -3.87 7.24
C SER A 217 22.79 -3.31 8.60
N THR A 218 22.76 -4.14 9.65
CA THR A 218 23.22 -3.77 11.00
C THR A 218 24.71 -3.44 11.09
N ALA A 219 25.50 -3.77 10.06
CA ALA A 219 26.89 -3.33 9.91
C ALA A 219 27.01 -1.81 9.62
N SER A 220 25.93 -1.13 9.25
CA SER A 220 25.85 0.33 9.08
C SER A 220 24.80 0.89 10.05
N PRO A 221 25.13 1.00 11.35
CA PRO A 221 24.17 1.47 12.35
C PRO A 221 23.84 2.95 12.17
N ILE A 222 22.59 3.28 12.48
CA ILE A 222 22.12 4.63 12.84
C ILE A 222 21.84 4.67 14.35
N CYS A 223 21.57 5.86 14.92
CA CYS A 223 21.30 6.00 16.35
C CYS A 223 20.29 4.97 16.92
N ILE A 224 19.11 4.83 16.31
CA ILE A 224 18.07 3.94 16.87
C ILE A 224 18.44 2.45 16.81
N SER A 225 19.19 2.01 15.78
CA SER A 225 19.74 0.65 15.75
C SER A 225 20.89 0.48 16.75
N ALA A 226 21.76 1.49 16.91
CA ALA A 226 22.83 1.46 17.90
C ALA A 226 22.28 1.34 19.32
N LEU A 227 21.18 2.04 19.63
CA LEU A 227 20.42 1.89 20.88
C LEU A 227 19.81 0.49 21.01
N PHE A 228 19.12 -0.01 19.99
CA PHE A 228 18.47 -1.33 20.02
C PHE A 228 19.48 -2.48 20.24
N TYR A 229 20.63 -2.41 19.58
CA TYR A 229 21.72 -3.39 19.74
C TYR A 229 22.73 -3.02 20.84
N ASN A 230 22.42 -2.04 21.70
CA ASN A 230 23.24 -1.62 22.86
C ASN A 230 24.71 -1.30 22.52
N GLN A 231 24.97 -0.74 21.33
CA GLN A 231 26.29 -0.43 20.78
C GLN A 231 26.83 0.89 21.37
N LYS A 232 27.28 0.85 22.64
CA LYS A 232 27.64 2.03 23.46
C LYS A 232 28.48 3.12 22.78
N GLU A 233 29.54 2.74 22.08
CA GLU A 233 30.40 3.67 21.34
C GLU A 233 29.65 4.34 20.17
N GLN A 234 28.86 3.55 19.43
CA GLN A 234 28.03 4.06 18.33
C GLN A 234 26.88 4.94 18.85
N ILE A 235 26.33 4.66 20.04
CA ILE A 235 25.36 5.54 20.70
C ILE A 235 25.98 6.92 20.97
N HIS A 236 27.18 6.98 21.57
CA HIS A 236 27.88 8.24 21.86
C HIS A 236 28.25 9.04 20.59
N ASN A 237 28.47 8.35 19.46
CA ASN A 237 28.90 8.95 18.20
C ASN A 237 27.75 9.30 17.24
N LEU A 238 26.61 8.59 17.31
CA LEU A 238 25.50 8.71 16.37
C LEU A 238 24.21 9.29 16.97
N CYS A 239 24.03 9.26 18.29
CA CYS A 239 22.82 9.75 18.96
C CYS A 239 23.04 11.11 19.62
N ASP A 240 22.34 12.12 19.12
CA ASP A 240 22.21 13.39 19.83
C ASP A 240 21.10 13.32 20.89
N PHE A 241 21.40 13.89 22.05
CA PHE A 241 20.48 14.04 23.17
C PHE A 241 20.35 15.52 23.49
N ARG A 242 19.12 16.04 23.60
CA ARG A 242 18.89 17.39 24.12
C ARG A 242 18.83 17.39 25.63
N PHE A 243 19.42 18.41 26.24
CA PHE A 243 19.22 18.78 27.63
C PHE A 243 17.93 19.60 27.76
N LEU A 244 17.17 19.35 28.81
CA LEU A 244 15.87 19.95 29.06
C LEU A 244 15.87 20.61 30.44
N ILE A 245 15.69 21.93 30.48
CA ILE A 245 15.72 22.72 31.71
C ILE A 245 14.34 22.71 32.37
N ASP A 246 14.29 22.24 33.61
CA ASP A 246 13.12 22.27 34.50
C ASP A 246 11.82 21.62 33.99
N THR A 247 11.90 20.78 32.95
CA THR A 247 10.74 20.17 32.32
C THR A 247 10.09 19.04 33.12
N LEU A 248 10.80 18.41 34.08
CA LEU A 248 10.28 17.25 34.80
C LEU A 248 9.22 17.63 35.84
N LYS A 249 7.97 17.31 35.49
CA LYS A 249 6.79 17.37 36.34
C LYS A 249 6.47 15.97 36.90
N PRO A 250 5.65 15.84 37.95
CA PRO A 250 5.09 14.56 38.35
C PRO A 250 4.20 14.00 37.22
N ASP A 251 4.42 12.75 36.84
CA ASP A 251 3.74 12.09 35.71
C ASP A 251 3.84 10.56 35.86
N ILE A 252 2.97 9.81 35.19
CA ILE A 252 3.06 8.36 35.04
C ILE A 252 2.90 7.99 33.56
N HIS A 253 3.78 7.15 33.06
CA HIS A 253 3.71 6.62 31.70
C HIS A 253 3.69 5.11 31.72
N GLU A 254 2.82 4.51 30.93
CA GLU A 254 2.74 3.06 30.83
C GLU A 254 3.82 2.52 29.87
N LEU A 255 4.59 1.52 30.31
CA LEU A 255 5.65 0.90 29.52
C LEU A 255 5.23 -0.48 28.98
N SER A 256 4.50 -1.26 29.79
CA SER A 256 4.00 -2.58 29.42
C SER A 256 2.69 -2.89 30.16
N SER A 257 2.09 -4.06 29.92
CA SER A 257 0.92 -4.52 30.68
C SER A 257 1.18 -4.83 32.15
N ALA A 258 2.44 -4.79 32.61
CA ALA A 258 2.84 -5.04 33.99
C ALA A 258 3.88 -4.02 34.52
N SER A 259 4.11 -2.89 33.83
CA SER A 259 5.06 -1.87 34.29
C SER A 259 4.72 -0.44 33.86
N ILE A 260 4.92 0.49 34.78
CA ILE A 260 4.83 1.94 34.58
C ILE A 260 6.17 2.62 34.86
N LEU A 261 6.46 3.71 34.17
CA LEU A 261 7.50 4.68 34.47
C LEU A 261 6.86 5.81 35.28
N VAL A 262 7.42 6.12 36.45
CA VAL A 262 6.93 7.12 37.39
C VAL A 262 7.93 8.26 37.49
N TYR A 263 7.42 9.48 37.40
CA TYR A 263 8.19 10.71 37.62
C TYR A 263 7.74 11.40 38.91
N ARG A 264 8.72 11.84 39.70
CA ARG A 264 8.63 12.86 40.76
C ARG A 264 7.39 12.77 41.65
N THR A 265 7.09 11.55 42.09
CA THR A 265 5.91 11.22 42.87
C THR A 265 6.31 10.96 44.32
N ASN A 266 5.59 11.51 45.30
CA ASN A 266 5.93 11.32 46.72
C ASN A 266 5.40 10.01 47.27
N LEU A 267 4.20 9.62 46.84
CA LEU A 267 3.44 8.49 47.37
C LEU A 267 2.70 7.81 46.21
N ILE A 268 2.75 6.48 46.18
CA ILE A 268 2.01 5.64 45.24
C ILE A 268 1.12 4.72 46.06
N ALA A 269 -0.17 4.77 45.82
CA ALA A 269 -1.13 3.81 46.38
C ALA A 269 -1.55 2.84 45.28
N LEU A 270 -1.39 1.55 45.54
CA LEU A 270 -1.83 0.46 44.67
C LEU A 270 -3.06 -0.17 45.30
N ASP A 271 -4.16 -0.26 44.56
CA ASP A 271 -5.39 -0.91 45.00
C ASP A 271 -5.62 -2.16 44.15
N CYS A 272 -5.52 -3.34 44.79
CA CYS A 272 -5.43 -4.65 44.17
C CYS A 272 -6.47 -5.61 44.78
N PRO A 273 -6.84 -6.71 44.08
CA PRO A 273 -7.70 -7.75 44.65
C PRO A 273 -7.16 -8.40 45.95
N SER A 274 -5.84 -8.34 46.16
CA SER A 274 -5.14 -8.77 47.38
C SER A 274 -5.16 -7.75 48.53
N GLY A 275 -5.82 -6.60 48.34
CA GLY A 275 -5.83 -5.46 49.27
C GLY A 275 -4.97 -4.29 48.80
N GLN A 276 -5.12 -3.15 49.49
CA GLN A 276 -4.43 -1.90 49.19
C GLN A 276 -3.00 -1.89 49.74
N LYS A 277 -2.03 -1.44 48.94
CA LYS A 277 -0.62 -1.23 49.35
C LYS A 277 -0.19 0.20 49.04
N ILE A 278 0.14 0.95 50.09
CA ILE A 278 0.78 2.27 49.96
C ILE A 278 2.30 2.08 49.99
N MET A 279 3.01 2.77 49.10
CA MET A 279 4.48 2.77 49.01
C MET A 279 5.01 4.19 48.78
N LYS A 280 6.24 4.44 49.24
CA LYS A 280 6.96 5.68 48.93
C LYS A 280 7.19 5.75 47.41
N GLY A 281 6.89 6.89 46.81
CA GLY A 281 7.18 7.16 45.41
C GLY A 281 8.65 7.49 45.16
N CYS A 282 8.96 7.86 43.92
CA CYS A 282 10.32 8.05 43.43
C CYS A 282 10.48 9.34 42.61
N SER A 283 11.72 9.80 42.55
CA SER A 283 12.21 10.83 41.61
C SER A 283 12.05 10.36 40.16
N PHE A 284 12.52 9.16 39.87
CA PHE A 284 12.38 8.44 38.60
C PHE A 284 12.56 6.94 38.84
N CYS A 285 11.56 6.14 38.47
CA CYS A 285 11.61 4.68 38.60
C CYS A 285 10.59 3.98 37.72
N ILE A 286 10.84 2.70 37.45
CA ILE A 286 9.89 1.75 36.87
C ILE A 286 9.27 0.96 38.02
N VAL A 287 7.94 1.03 38.15
CA VAL A 287 7.18 0.20 39.10
C VAL A 287 6.53 -0.95 38.32
N ARG A 288 6.79 -2.19 38.74
CA ARG A 288 6.06 -3.37 38.25
C ARG A 288 4.78 -3.56 39.05
N ILE A 289 3.68 -3.80 38.34
CA ILE A 289 2.33 -3.87 38.90
C ILE A 289 1.71 -5.24 38.55
N PRO A 290 1.12 -5.97 39.52
CA PRO A 290 0.30 -7.15 39.25
C PRO A 290 -0.95 -6.82 38.42
N CYS A 291 -1.55 -7.84 37.80
CA CYS A 291 -2.80 -7.66 37.05
C CYS A 291 -3.95 -7.22 37.98
N MET A 292 -4.96 -6.54 37.40
CA MET A 292 -6.15 -6.03 38.11
C MET A 292 -5.89 -5.02 39.24
N CYS A 293 -4.64 -4.65 39.53
CA CYS A 293 -4.33 -3.51 40.38
C CYS A 293 -4.55 -2.18 39.66
N SER A 294 -5.08 -1.18 40.36
CA SER A 294 -5.09 0.22 39.93
C SER A 294 -4.03 1.04 40.68
N VAL A 295 -3.63 2.18 40.12
CA VAL A 295 -2.56 3.04 40.68
C VAL A 295 -3.10 4.44 40.94
N SER A 296 -2.90 4.96 42.14
CA SER A 296 -3.23 6.32 42.53
C SER A 296 -1.99 7.06 43.03
N THR A 297 -1.82 8.30 42.62
CA THR A 297 -0.81 9.24 43.15
C THR A 297 -1.46 10.55 43.55
N ASP A 298 -0.67 11.50 44.09
CA ASP A 298 -1.12 12.84 44.49
C ASP A 298 -1.80 13.65 43.35
N PHE A 299 -1.71 13.20 42.09
CA PHE A 299 -2.09 13.95 40.89
C PHE A 299 -2.68 13.12 39.72
N LEU A 300 -2.61 11.77 39.75
CA LEU A 300 -3.09 10.92 38.66
C LEU A 300 -3.65 9.57 39.14
N TYR A 301 -4.60 9.04 38.38
CA TYR A 301 -5.17 7.70 38.56
C TYR A 301 -5.01 6.87 37.28
N LEU A 302 -4.47 5.66 37.40
CA LEU A 302 -4.38 4.65 36.35
C LEU A 302 -5.35 3.50 36.67
N PRO A 303 -6.41 3.28 35.88
CA PRO A 303 -7.42 2.26 36.15
C PRO A 303 -6.85 0.83 35.99
N PRO A 304 -7.50 -0.18 36.61
CA PRO A 304 -6.97 -1.53 36.64
C PRO A 304 -7.04 -2.24 35.28
N ARG A 305 -5.95 -2.90 34.88
CA ARG A 305 -5.91 -3.72 33.65
C ARG A 305 -6.63 -5.04 33.84
N LEU A 306 -7.63 -5.29 32.99
CA LEU A 306 -8.43 -6.53 32.96
C LEU A 306 -7.98 -7.54 31.88
N GLY A 307 -6.94 -7.23 31.09
CA GLY A 307 -6.52 -8.08 29.97
C GLY A 307 -5.09 -7.83 29.49
N LYS A 308 -4.52 -8.84 28.80
CA LYS A 308 -3.13 -8.90 28.32
C LYS A 308 -2.03 -8.79 29.41
N CYS A 309 -2.38 -9.04 30.67
CA CYS A 309 -1.40 -9.35 31.72
C CYS A 309 -0.88 -10.78 31.48
N GLN A 310 0.40 -10.96 31.14
CA GLN A 310 0.98 -12.31 30.95
C GLN A 310 1.72 -12.86 32.17
N ASN A 311 1.98 -12.04 33.19
CA ASN A 311 2.71 -12.45 34.39
C ASN A 311 1.82 -12.37 35.64
N HIS A 312 1.60 -13.51 36.29
CA HIS A 312 1.07 -13.62 37.66
C HIS A 312 2.17 -13.33 38.70
N SER A 313 2.91 -12.24 38.49
CA SER A 313 4.01 -11.81 39.37
C SER A 313 3.45 -10.85 40.42
N ASP A 314 2.91 -11.39 41.51
CA ASP A 314 2.28 -10.61 42.59
C ASP A 314 3.26 -9.67 43.33
N SER A 315 4.57 -9.83 43.11
CA SER A 315 5.63 -9.01 43.67
C SER A 315 5.75 -7.62 43.02
N ILE A 316 4.97 -6.68 43.54
CA ILE A 316 5.15 -5.23 43.33
C ILE A 316 6.61 -4.87 43.64
N THR A 317 7.35 -4.45 42.61
CA THR A 317 8.78 -4.16 42.66
C THR A 317 9.08 -2.80 42.04
N THR A 318 10.03 -2.06 42.65
CA THR A 318 10.53 -0.78 42.15
C THR A 318 11.92 -0.99 41.58
N LEU A 319 12.17 -0.44 40.40
CA LEU A 319 13.41 -0.58 39.64
C LEU A 319 13.85 0.80 39.14
N HIS A 320 15.12 1.14 39.29
CA HIS A 320 15.66 2.45 38.93
C HIS A 320 16.50 2.33 37.66
N PRO A 321 15.98 2.73 36.47
CA PRO A 321 16.78 2.91 35.27
C PRO A 321 17.72 4.11 35.41
N VAL A 322 18.82 4.12 34.65
CA VAL A 322 19.89 5.12 34.75
C VAL A 322 20.05 5.91 33.45
N ASN A 323 20.58 7.14 33.56
CA ASN A 323 20.83 8.01 32.42
C ASN A 323 22.16 7.63 31.72
N LEU A 324 22.17 6.49 31.01
CA LEU A 324 23.39 5.95 30.41
C LEU A 324 24.06 6.94 29.43
N ALA A 325 23.27 7.72 28.68
CA ALA A 325 23.79 8.77 27.79
C ALA A 325 24.55 9.86 28.56
N LEU A 326 24.04 10.31 29.71
CA LEU A 326 24.74 11.24 30.59
C LEU A 326 26.02 10.62 31.17
N ILE A 327 25.94 9.36 31.63
CA ILE A 327 27.09 8.64 32.21
C ILE A 327 28.24 8.51 31.18
N GLN A 328 27.91 8.25 29.92
CA GLN A 328 28.87 8.17 28.81
C GLN A 328 29.61 9.47 28.50
N HIS A 329 29.17 10.63 29.01
CA HIS A 329 29.88 11.90 28.84
C HIS A 329 30.80 12.29 30.01
N PHE A 330 30.64 11.68 31.19
CA PHE A 330 31.39 12.07 32.41
C PHE A 330 32.28 10.96 32.99
N PHE A 331 31.99 9.69 32.72
CA PHE A 331 32.72 8.55 33.28
C PHE A 331 33.47 7.78 32.18
N SER A 332 34.51 7.04 32.55
CA SER A 332 35.26 6.22 31.60
C SER A 332 34.52 4.92 31.26
N PRO A 333 34.81 4.27 30.10
CA PRO A 333 34.11 3.07 29.67
C PRO A 333 34.07 1.95 30.71
N GLU A 334 35.14 1.78 31.50
CA GLU A 334 35.25 0.77 32.54
C GLU A 334 34.13 0.87 33.59
N THR A 335 33.67 2.09 33.90
CA THR A 335 32.59 2.34 34.87
C THR A 335 31.22 1.90 34.34
N TYR A 336 30.95 2.07 33.04
CA TYR A 336 29.63 1.79 32.44
C TYR A 336 29.59 0.57 31.49
N ASN A 337 30.71 -0.14 31.31
CA ASN A 337 30.78 -1.32 30.44
C ASN A 337 29.84 -2.46 30.85
N SER A 338 29.48 -2.57 32.13
CA SER A 338 28.46 -3.50 32.64
C SER A 338 27.01 -3.04 32.43
N ILE A 339 26.76 -1.73 32.30
CA ILE A 339 25.41 -1.15 32.27
C ILE A 339 24.85 -1.21 30.84
N MET A 340 23.78 -1.96 30.61
CA MET A 340 23.07 -1.99 29.32
C MET A 340 21.91 -0.99 29.29
N GLY A 341 21.40 -0.65 28.10
CA GLY A 341 20.28 0.30 27.94
C GLY A 341 18.97 -0.10 28.64
N ASP A 342 18.79 -1.38 28.96
CA ASP A 342 17.67 -1.95 29.72
C ASP A 342 17.98 -2.22 31.21
N THR A 343 19.21 -1.92 31.66
CA THR A 343 19.66 -2.22 33.03
C THR A 343 18.97 -1.32 34.05
N THR A 344 18.42 -1.95 35.10
CA THR A 344 17.72 -1.28 36.20
C THR A 344 18.17 -1.81 37.55
N PHE A 345 18.22 -0.93 38.54
CA PHE A 345 18.78 -1.21 39.86
C PHE A 345 17.68 -1.25 40.93
N ALA A 346 17.86 -2.06 41.99
CA ALA A 346 16.86 -2.17 43.07
C ALA A 346 16.79 -0.93 43.99
N GLN A 347 17.80 -0.05 43.89
CA GLN A 347 17.89 1.26 44.51
C GLN A 347 18.45 2.24 43.47
N PRO A 348 18.28 3.57 43.61
CA PRO A 348 18.97 4.55 42.78
C PRO A 348 20.50 4.37 42.87
N ILE A 349 21.22 4.77 41.81
CA ILE A 349 22.68 4.96 41.89
C ILE A 349 22.94 6.39 42.39
N ASP A 350 23.76 6.51 43.43
CA ASP A 350 24.33 7.78 43.85
C ASP A 350 25.34 8.26 42.79
N LEU A 351 24.95 9.27 42.00
CA LEU A 351 25.70 9.79 40.85
C LEU A 351 26.12 11.24 41.12
N THR A 352 27.37 11.41 41.52
CA THR A 352 28.03 12.71 41.66
C THR A 352 28.46 13.24 40.30
N ILE A 353 27.61 14.05 39.68
CA ILE A 353 27.88 14.78 38.44
C ILE A 353 28.23 16.26 38.73
N PRO A 354 29.05 16.92 37.88
CA PRO A 354 29.28 18.36 37.97
C PRO A 354 27.97 19.15 37.89
N ASN A 355 27.92 20.29 38.57
CA ASN A 355 26.73 21.13 38.56
C ASN A 355 26.64 21.91 37.23
N PHE A 356 25.46 21.91 36.59
CA PHE A 356 25.24 22.64 35.35
C PHE A 356 25.05 24.13 35.64
N HIS A 357 26.13 24.90 35.56
CA HIS A 357 26.13 26.36 35.76
C HIS A 357 25.55 27.11 34.55
N ILE A 358 24.24 26.91 34.32
CA ILE A 358 23.48 27.59 33.26
C ILE A 358 23.26 29.05 33.64
N TYR A 359 23.64 29.98 32.77
CA TYR A 359 23.47 31.41 33.04
C TYR A 359 21.98 31.80 33.04
N ASN A 360 21.41 32.10 34.22
CA ASN A 360 19.98 32.39 34.37
C ASN A 360 19.62 33.83 33.93
N HIS A 361 19.60 34.02 32.61
CA HIS A 361 19.09 35.21 31.94
C HIS A 361 17.57 35.09 31.71
N THR A 362 16.88 36.22 31.55
CA THR A 362 15.40 36.25 31.40
C THR A 362 14.85 35.57 30.15
N PHE A 363 15.70 35.29 29.14
CA PHE A 363 15.35 34.49 27.97
C PHE A 363 15.39 32.98 28.24
N SER A 364 15.72 32.51 29.46
CA SER A 364 15.52 31.10 29.85
C SER A 364 14.08 30.64 29.62
N ASN A 365 13.10 31.53 29.85
CA ASN A 365 11.68 31.29 29.53
C ASN A 365 11.40 31.23 28.01
N ILE A 366 12.21 31.87 27.17
CA ILE A 366 12.06 31.88 25.71
C ILE A 366 12.70 30.62 25.12
N LEU A 367 13.94 30.30 25.53
CA LEU A 367 14.63 29.04 25.19
C LEU A 367 13.87 27.80 25.68
N ALA A 368 13.18 27.86 26.83
CA ALA A 368 12.35 26.76 27.33
C ALA A 368 10.95 26.68 26.69
N GLN A 369 10.50 27.72 25.97
CA GLN A 369 9.25 27.70 25.20
C GLN A 369 9.48 27.34 23.74
N ASP A 370 10.58 27.77 23.14
CA ASP A 370 10.91 27.43 21.77
C ASP A 370 11.38 25.98 21.68
N LYS A 371 10.51 25.14 21.13
CA LYS A 371 10.76 23.70 20.97
C LYS A 371 11.86 23.39 19.96
N GLN A 372 12.36 24.37 19.20
CA GLN A 372 13.36 24.13 18.15
C GLN A 372 14.81 24.18 18.67
N TYR A 373 15.12 24.93 19.73
CA TYR A 373 16.50 25.06 20.20
C TYR A 373 16.90 23.89 21.12
N HIS A 374 17.57 22.91 20.53
CA HIS A 374 18.00 21.69 21.20
C HIS A 374 19.38 21.87 21.82
N LEU A 375 19.43 22.19 23.12
CA LEU A 375 20.69 22.27 23.88
C LEU A 375 21.41 20.92 23.87
N SER A 376 22.44 20.73 23.03
CA SER A 376 23.10 19.43 22.89
C SER A 376 23.78 18.99 24.20
N LEU A 377 23.42 17.81 24.69
CA LEU A 377 23.98 17.21 25.91
C LEU A 377 25.51 17.14 25.87
N LYS A 378 26.08 16.86 24.68
CA LYS A 378 27.52 16.77 24.46
C LYS A 378 28.22 18.09 24.79
N ARG A 379 27.64 19.22 24.35
CA ARG A 379 28.11 20.58 24.67
C ARG A 379 27.91 20.92 26.15
N MET A 380 26.72 20.63 26.69
CA MET A 380 26.38 20.86 28.10
C MET A 380 27.36 20.13 29.04
N ALA A 381 27.70 18.88 28.72
CA ALA A 381 28.63 18.07 29.49
C ALA A 381 30.08 18.53 29.33
N GLN A 382 30.51 18.92 28.13
CA GLN A 382 31.84 19.49 27.90
C GLN A 382 32.06 20.77 28.71
N ALA A 383 31.12 21.73 28.69
CA ALA A 383 31.20 22.94 29.51
C ALA A 383 31.21 22.62 31.02
N ALA A 384 30.28 21.77 31.48
CA ALA A 384 30.20 21.36 32.88
C ALA A 384 31.45 20.61 33.38
N SER A 385 32.11 19.83 32.51
CA SER A 385 33.35 19.11 32.84
C SER A 385 34.58 20.02 33.04
N LYS A 386 34.50 21.27 32.60
CA LYS A 386 35.54 22.30 32.78
C LYS A 386 35.15 23.39 33.79
N GLU A 387 34.00 23.26 34.45
CA GLU A 387 33.38 24.31 35.29
C GLU A 387 33.03 25.62 34.53
N GLU A 388 32.91 25.57 33.19
CA GLU A 388 32.53 26.72 32.35
C GLU A 388 31.03 27.07 32.52
N THR A 389 30.71 28.36 32.61
CA THR A 389 29.30 28.82 32.64
C THR A 389 28.65 28.60 31.29
N ILE A 390 27.56 27.84 31.27
CA ILE A 390 26.93 27.40 30.03
C ILE A 390 26.13 28.56 29.42
N PHE A 391 26.57 28.97 28.23
CA PHE A 391 26.21 30.19 27.50
C PHE A 391 26.58 31.47 28.26
N THR A 392 27.77 31.99 27.95
CA THR A 392 28.26 33.29 28.44
C THR A 392 27.48 34.45 27.83
N SER A 393 26.98 34.29 26.59
CA SER A 393 26.30 35.34 25.84
C SER A 393 25.35 34.77 24.77
N LEU A 394 24.31 35.54 24.40
CA LEU A 394 23.40 35.17 23.29
C LEU A 394 24.14 35.08 21.94
N SER A 395 25.23 35.82 21.79
CA SER A 395 26.14 35.77 20.63
C SER A 395 26.77 34.39 20.43
N GLU A 396 26.97 33.61 21.49
CA GLU A 396 27.57 32.27 21.43
C GLU A 396 26.65 31.29 20.69
N LEU A 397 25.35 31.28 21.04
CA LEU A 397 24.28 30.54 20.33
C LEU A 397 24.08 30.98 18.87
N LEU A 398 24.40 32.24 18.55
CA LEU A 398 24.30 32.80 17.19
C LEU A 398 25.52 32.46 16.31
N VAL A 399 26.73 32.45 16.88
CA VAL A 399 27.98 32.20 16.15
C VAL A 399 28.16 30.72 15.80
N ASP A 400 27.69 29.81 16.65
CA ASP A 400 27.83 28.37 16.47
C ASP A 400 26.90 27.75 15.40
N GLY A 401 25.96 28.52 14.84
CA GLY A 401 25.05 28.04 13.79
C GLY A 401 23.93 27.10 14.27
N GLU A 402 23.83 26.80 15.57
CA GLU A 402 22.68 26.09 16.17
C GLU A 402 21.38 26.91 16.11
N LEU A 403 21.50 28.23 15.96
CA LEU A 403 20.44 29.03 15.36
C LEU A 403 20.50 28.87 13.83
N PRO A 404 19.54 28.17 13.19
CA PRO A 404 19.36 28.28 11.75
C PRO A 404 18.90 29.70 11.45
N VAL A 405 19.87 30.59 11.18
CA VAL A 405 19.62 31.80 10.40
C VAL A 405 19.04 31.30 9.09
N SER A 406 17.71 31.43 8.95
CA SER A 406 17.00 31.00 7.75
C SER A 406 17.74 31.56 6.54
N SER A 407 18.15 30.69 5.63
CA SER A 407 18.99 31.07 4.50
C SER A 407 18.15 31.81 3.45
N ASP A 408 17.80 33.05 3.80
CA ASP A 408 17.56 34.17 2.90
C ASP A 408 18.86 34.56 2.17
N TRP A 409 20.01 34.05 2.66
CA TRP A 409 21.13 33.65 1.81
C TRP A 409 20.63 32.69 0.73
N PRO A 410 20.44 33.15 -0.51
CA PRO A 410 19.57 32.45 -1.42
C PRO A 410 20.11 31.07 -1.82
N ASP A 411 19.18 30.12 -2.01
CA ASP A 411 19.41 28.90 -2.80
C ASP A 411 20.09 29.19 -4.14
N LEU A 412 20.63 28.16 -4.79
CA LEU A 412 21.19 28.26 -6.15
C LEU A 412 20.27 29.02 -7.12
N ASN A 413 18.95 28.79 -7.03
CA ASN A 413 17.93 29.51 -7.81
C ASN A 413 17.87 31.02 -7.51
N GLY A 414 18.03 31.41 -6.24
CA GLY A 414 18.09 32.81 -5.83
C GLY A 414 19.45 33.46 -6.09
N ILE A 415 20.56 32.72 -6.04
CA ILE A 415 21.88 33.20 -6.52
C ILE A 415 21.81 33.48 -8.02
N ILE A 416 21.21 32.58 -8.80
CA ILE A 416 20.90 32.78 -10.22
C ILE A 416 19.97 34.00 -10.41
N SER A 417 18.99 34.19 -9.52
CA SER A 417 18.07 35.35 -9.59
C SER A 417 18.75 36.68 -9.27
N ILE A 418 19.66 36.73 -8.28
CA ILE A 418 20.48 37.92 -7.97
C ILE A 418 21.47 38.18 -9.10
N ALA A 419 22.11 37.15 -9.67
CA ALA A 419 22.97 37.28 -10.83
C ALA A 419 22.19 37.79 -12.06
N ALA A 420 20.96 37.32 -12.28
CA ALA A 420 20.07 37.79 -13.34
C ALA A 420 19.58 39.23 -13.09
N LEU A 421 19.30 39.62 -11.85
CA LEU A 421 18.99 41.00 -11.46
C LEU A 421 20.19 41.93 -11.68
N GLY A 422 21.39 41.50 -11.27
CA GLY A 422 22.63 42.22 -11.54
C GLY A 422 22.93 42.37 -13.03
N LEU A 423 22.74 41.29 -13.81
CA LEU A 423 22.93 41.30 -15.26
C LEU A 423 21.86 42.14 -15.98
N THR A 424 20.60 42.10 -15.57
CA THR A 424 19.54 42.94 -16.17
C THR A 424 19.69 44.40 -15.76
N ALA A 425 20.14 44.71 -14.55
CA ALA A 425 20.52 46.07 -14.15
C ALA A 425 21.75 46.57 -14.94
N LEU A 426 22.76 45.72 -15.14
CA LEU A 426 23.92 46.02 -15.99
C LEU A 426 23.49 46.26 -17.45
N LEU A 427 22.64 45.41 -18.01
CA LEU A 427 22.10 45.57 -19.37
C LEU A 427 21.21 46.81 -19.48
N ALA A 428 20.42 47.16 -18.46
CA ALA A 428 19.64 48.39 -18.42
C ALA A 428 20.56 49.63 -18.34
N LEU A 429 21.65 49.56 -17.58
CA LEU A 429 22.65 50.63 -17.49
C LEU A 429 23.46 50.76 -18.79
N VAL A 430 23.82 49.64 -19.43
CA VAL A 430 24.41 49.62 -20.78
C VAL A 430 23.43 50.16 -21.81
N CYS A 431 22.14 49.82 -21.74
CA CYS A 431 21.10 50.41 -22.58
C CYS A 431 20.92 51.91 -22.31
N LEU A 432 21.03 52.39 -21.08
CA LEU A 432 21.03 53.82 -20.75
C LEU A 432 22.29 54.54 -21.24
N VAL A 433 23.46 53.91 -21.17
CA VAL A 433 24.72 54.44 -21.73
C VAL A 433 24.69 54.42 -23.25
N LEU A 434 24.12 53.38 -23.88
CA LEU A 434 23.90 53.30 -25.32
C LEU A 434 22.84 54.29 -25.79
N PHE A 435 21.76 54.51 -25.03
CA PHE A 435 20.75 55.52 -25.33
C PHE A 435 21.30 56.94 -25.12
N ARG A 436 22.13 57.16 -24.09
CA ARG A 436 22.89 58.41 -23.93
C ARG A 436 23.96 58.58 -25.02
N ARG A 437 24.58 57.51 -25.53
CA ARG A 437 25.48 57.52 -26.70
C ARG A 437 24.71 57.76 -28.00
N LEU A 438 23.48 57.28 -28.14
CA LEU A 438 22.60 57.56 -29.27
C LEU A 438 22.13 59.02 -29.22
N GLN A 439 21.76 59.51 -28.03
CA GLN A 439 21.42 60.91 -27.80
C GLN A 439 22.65 61.81 -28.00
N THR A 440 23.84 61.46 -27.54
CA THR A 440 25.05 62.26 -27.80
C THR A 440 25.60 62.10 -29.22
N LEU A 441 25.29 61.04 -29.95
CA LEU A 441 25.47 60.99 -31.41
C LEU A 441 24.44 61.87 -32.12
N THR A 442 23.19 61.89 -31.67
CA THR A 442 22.13 62.75 -32.22
C THR A 442 22.41 64.23 -31.94
N THR A 443 22.87 64.57 -30.73
CA THR A 443 23.29 65.95 -30.42
C THR A 443 24.66 66.26 -31.00
N ALA A 444 25.60 65.31 -31.17
CA ALA A 444 26.82 65.56 -31.96
C ALA A 444 26.52 65.78 -33.44
N PHE A 445 25.48 65.15 -34.01
CA PHE A 445 25.02 65.44 -35.37
C PHE A 445 24.41 66.85 -35.48
N LEU A 446 23.84 67.38 -34.38
CA LEU A 446 23.38 68.77 -34.26
C LEU A 446 24.50 69.76 -33.85
N LEU A 447 25.58 69.30 -33.20
CA LEU A 447 26.67 70.11 -32.65
C LEU A 447 27.95 70.07 -33.49
N LEU A 448 28.06 69.18 -34.50
CA LEU A 448 29.00 69.37 -35.62
C LEU A 448 28.76 70.70 -36.36
N GLN A 449 27.64 71.38 -36.08
CA GLN A 449 27.33 72.71 -36.55
C GLN A 449 27.95 73.86 -35.71
N LYS A 450 28.66 73.59 -34.59
CA LYS A 450 29.36 74.61 -33.78
C LYS A 450 30.51 74.06 -32.89
N ALA A 451 31.70 74.68 -33.00
CA ALA A 451 32.88 74.44 -32.14
C ALA A 451 32.75 75.14 -30.75
N THR A 452 33.66 75.09 -29.76
CA THR A 452 35.12 74.80 -29.67
C THR A 452 35.48 74.35 -28.21
N PRO A 453 36.69 73.85 -27.88
CA PRO A 453 37.04 73.28 -26.55
C PRO A 453 37.82 74.23 -25.60
N ILE A 454 38.05 73.85 -24.30
CA ILE A 454 39.30 74.09 -23.48
C ILE A 454 39.25 73.54 -22.01
N HIS A 455 40.41 73.01 -21.56
CA HIS A 455 41.02 72.60 -20.25
C HIS A 455 40.45 72.83 -18.81
N GLY A 456 40.90 71.98 -17.85
CA GLY A 456 40.96 72.16 -16.36
C GLY A 456 40.66 70.85 -15.56
N LEU A 457 41.52 70.16 -14.75
CA LEU A 457 42.41 70.48 -13.59
C LEU A 457 41.65 70.64 -12.24
N LEU A 458 41.95 70.07 -11.04
CA LEU A 458 42.92 69.12 -10.39
C LEU A 458 42.24 68.57 -9.05
N LEU A 459 42.77 67.95 -7.95
CA LEU A 459 44.06 67.47 -7.36
C LEU A 459 43.80 66.54 -6.09
N ALA A 460 44.67 65.56 -5.75
CA ALA A 460 45.04 65.02 -4.38
C ALA A 460 43.98 64.43 -3.38
N SER A 461 44.29 63.65 -2.30
CA SER A 461 45.41 62.74 -1.87
C SER A 461 44.97 61.82 -0.65
N PRO A 462 45.78 61.24 0.30
CA PRO A 462 45.65 59.80 0.68
C PRO A 462 45.48 59.43 2.20
N MET A 463 45.75 58.15 2.54
CA MET A 463 45.55 57.37 3.80
C MET A 463 46.24 57.86 5.10
N PRO A 464 45.89 57.23 6.26
CA PRO A 464 46.92 56.53 7.06
C PRO A 464 46.52 55.12 7.59
N THR A 465 47.48 54.41 8.21
CA THR A 465 47.38 53.05 8.80
C THR A 465 48.12 52.96 10.15
N PHE A 466 47.80 51.96 11.01
CA PHE A 466 48.53 51.70 12.26
C PHE A 466 48.66 50.19 12.58
N HIS A 467 49.63 49.85 13.43
CA HIS A 467 50.08 48.47 13.75
C HIS A 467 49.58 47.97 15.12
N TYR A 468 49.59 46.64 15.30
CA TYR A 468 49.35 45.95 16.58
C TYR A 468 50.68 45.44 17.18
N VAL A 469 50.76 45.37 18.51
CA VAL A 469 51.88 44.78 19.27
C VAL A 469 51.32 43.69 20.17
N ASN A 470 51.90 42.49 20.12
CA ASN A 470 51.42 41.34 20.86
C ASN A 470 52.49 40.81 21.82
N THR A 471 52.22 40.79 23.13
CA THR A 471 53.08 40.15 24.12
C THR A 471 52.29 39.76 25.37
N HIS A 472 51.79 38.53 25.40
CA HIS A 472 51.87 37.67 26.59
C HIS A 472 51.70 36.21 26.14
N GLN A 473 52.52 35.31 26.69
CA GLN A 473 52.41 33.88 26.39
C GLN A 473 51.35 33.25 27.29
N SER A 474 50.38 32.58 26.67
CA SER A 474 49.58 31.50 27.25
C SER A 474 49.52 30.40 26.21
N THR A 475 49.88 29.18 26.58
CA THR A 475 49.86 28.02 25.66
C THR A 475 48.46 27.40 25.61
N THR A 476 47.62 27.97 24.76
CA THR A 476 46.38 27.35 24.26
C THR A 476 46.63 26.80 22.85
N GLU A 477 46.17 25.58 22.57
CA GLU A 477 46.16 25.04 21.21
C GLU A 477 44.92 25.56 20.48
N ASP A 478 44.98 26.83 20.04
CA ASP A 478 43.88 27.47 19.33
C ASP A 478 43.70 26.92 17.91
N THR A 479 42.72 26.03 17.74
CA THR A 479 42.19 25.64 16.44
C THR A 479 41.58 26.87 15.76
N ASN A 480 42.19 27.30 14.64
CA ASN A 480 41.85 28.53 13.90
C ASN A 480 40.35 28.67 13.56
N SER A 481 39.59 29.34 14.43
CA SER A 481 38.26 29.86 14.12
C SER A 481 38.40 31.11 13.27
N TYR A 482 38.23 30.97 11.96
CA TYR A 482 38.18 32.10 11.03
C TYR A 482 36.89 32.89 11.26
N ILE A 483 36.93 33.84 12.20
CA ILE A 483 35.82 34.76 12.49
C ILE A 483 35.57 35.62 11.24
N PHE A 484 34.59 35.22 10.43
CA PHE A 484 34.03 36.02 9.35
C PHE A 484 33.27 37.21 9.95
N ASN A 485 34.02 38.26 10.30
CA ASN A 485 33.46 39.52 10.78
C ASN A 485 32.88 40.34 9.60
N THR A 486 31.98 39.74 8.84
CA THR A 486 31.21 40.38 7.78
C THR A 486 30.24 41.37 8.40
N GLN A 487 30.68 42.62 8.54
CA GLN A 487 29.82 43.75 8.88
C GLN A 487 28.70 43.86 7.84
N CYS A 488 27.54 43.28 8.16
CA CYS A 488 26.35 43.28 7.30
C CYS A 488 25.68 44.66 7.35
N ASN A 489 26.34 45.63 6.72
CA ASN A 489 25.97 47.04 6.71
C ASN A 489 24.71 47.20 5.84
N PRO A 490 23.52 47.55 6.38
CA PRO A 490 22.21 47.26 5.75
C PRO A 490 21.86 48.12 4.52
N TRP A 491 22.69 49.10 4.16
CA TRP A 491 22.46 50.06 3.09
C TRP A 491 22.22 49.49 1.66
N PRO A 492 22.79 48.33 1.25
CA PRO A 492 22.49 47.74 -0.07
C PRO A 492 21.01 47.37 -0.23
N PHE A 493 20.38 46.81 0.81
CA PHE A 493 18.98 46.39 0.76
C PHE A 493 18.03 47.59 0.71
N VAL A 494 18.35 48.66 1.45
CA VAL A 494 17.59 49.92 1.44
C VAL A 494 17.67 50.60 0.06
N THR A 495 18.87 50.68 -0.54
CA THR A 495 19.02 51.30 -1.86
C THR A 495 18.38 50.47 -2.98
N LEU A 496 18.45 49.13 -2.91
CA LEU A 496 17.76 48.24 -3.85
C LEU A 496 16.22 48.43 -3.80
N SER A 497 15.64 48.50 -2.60
CA SER A 497 14.19 48.69 -2.39
C SER A 497 13.66 50.02 -2.98
N ILE A 498 14.46 51.10 -2.88
CA ILE A 498 14.12 52.40 -3.47
C ILE A 498 14.15 52.33 -5.01
N ILE A 499 15.07 51.57 -5.60
CA ILE A 499 15.19 51.42 -7.05
C ILE A 499 14.06 50.55 -7.62
N THR A 500 13.70 49.44 -6.96
CA THR A 500 12.59 48.57 -7.41
C THR A 500 11.23 49.25 -7.30
N THR A 501 10.97 50.01 -6.22
CA THR A 501 9.72 50.78 -6.09
C THR A 501 9.61 51.91 -7.11
N ALA A 502 10.70 52.66 -7.37
CA ALA A 502 10.72 53.72 -8.39
C ALA A 502 10.48 53.17 -9.81
N THR A 503 11.10 52.02 -10.15
CA THR A 503 10.92 51.39 -11.48
C THR A 503 9.53 50.81 -11.66
N LEU A 504 8.93 50.20 -10.62
CA LEU A 504 7.56 49.72 -10.65
C LEU A 504 6.55 50.87 -10.86
N ALA A 505 6.74 52.01 -10.17
CA ALA A 505 5.90 53.18 -10.34
C ALA A 505 5.94 53.74 -11.78
N LEU A 506 7.13 53.82 -12.39
CA LEU A 506 7.29 54.24 -13.79
C LEU A 506 6.61 53.26 -14.76
N PHE A 507 6.68 51.95 -14.50
CA PHE A 507 5.99 50.94 -15.30
C PHE A 507 4.46 51.07 -15.22
N ILE A 508 3.90 51.28 -14.03
CA ILE A 508 2.46 51.50 -13.82
C ILE A 508 2.00 52.76 -14.57
N ILE A 509 2.74 53.88 -14.48
CA ILE A 509 2.43 55.11 -15.20
C ILE A 509 2.46 54.90 -16.73
N TYR A 510 3.42 54.13 -17.24
CA TYR A 510 3.51 53.79 -18.67
C TYR A 510 2.34 52.92 -19.14
N VAL A 511 1.98 51.87 -18.38
CA VAL A 511 0.83 51.01 -18.68
C VAL A 511 -0.47 51.80 -18.63
N TRP A 512 -0.65 52.68 -17.65
CA TRP A 512 -1.86 53.51 -17.53
C TRP A 512 -2.01 54.49 -18.70
N LYS A 513 -0.92 55.18 -19.11
CA LYS A 513 -0.91 56.00 -20.33
C LYS A 513 -1.23 55.21 -21.58
N LYS A 514 -0.73 53.98 -21.71
CA LYS A 514 -1.05 53.08 -22.84
C LYS A 514 -2.52 52.66 -22.82
N PHE A 515 -3.11 52.42 -21.65
CA PHE A 515 -4.50 52.02 -21.50
C PHE A 515 -5.49 53.14 -21.86
N GLN A 516 -5.16 54.40 -21.51
CA GLN A 516 -5.98 55.57 -21.86
C GLN A 516 -6.08 55.87 -23.37
N GLN A 517 -5.21 55.31 -24.22
CA GLN A 517 -5.19 55.60 -25.67
C GLN A 517 -6.18 54.76 -26.53
N THR A 518 -7.02 53.93 -25.90
CA THR A 518 -7.77 52.86 -26.58
C THR A 518 -9.23 53.18 -26.94
N GLN A 519 -9.87 54.15 -26.27
CA GLN A 519 -11.33 54.36 -26.28
C GLN A 519 -11.87 55.30 -27.39
N GLY A 520 -11.03 55.72 -28.34
CA GLY A 520 -11.41 56.68 -29.40
C GLY A 520 -11.78 56.02 -30.72
N THR A 521 -12.89 56.45 -31.33
CA THR A 521 -13.26 56.12 -32.73
C THR A 521 -12.21 56.69 -33.68
N LYS A 522 -11.84 55.94 -34.74
CA LYS A 522 -10.80 56.35 -35.69
C LYS A 522 -11.29 56.09 -37.11
N ILE A 523 -11.12 57.07 -37.99
CA ILE A 523 -11.22 56.84 -39.43
C ILE A 523 -9.83 56.39 -39.90
N LEU A 524 -9.79 55.30 -40.65
CA LEU A 524 -8.59 54.75 -41.26
C LEU A 524 -8.74 54.77 -42.78
N ILE A 525 -7.64 54.96 -43.49
CA ILE A 525 -7.54 54.72 -44.93
C ILE A 525 -6.89 53.35 -45.12
N GLU A 526 -7.59 52.43 -45.78
CA GLU A 526 -7.03 51.16 -46.25
C GLU A 526 -6.66 51.28 -47.72
N ILE A 527 -5.39 51.07 -48.05
CA ILE A 527 -4.89 51.02 -49.43
C ILE A 527 -4.48 49.58 -49.72
N THR A 528 -5.02 48.99 -50.79
CA THR A 528 -4.76 47.60 -51.17
C THR A 528 -4.57 47.44 -52.68
N ASN A 529 -3.64 46.58 -53.09
CA ASN A 529 -3.42 46.20 -54.50
C ASN A 529 -3.70 44.71 -54.75
N GLY A 530 -4.52 44.08 -53.90
CA GLY A 530 -4.85 42.66 -53.94
C GLY A 530 -3.77 41.73 -53.37
N ILE A 531 -2.50 42.14 -53.33
CA ILE A 531 -1.38 41.36 -52.77
C ILE A 531 -0.96 41.90 -51.39
N THR A 532 -0.93 43.22 -51.25
CA THR A 532 -0.55 43.93 -50.02
C THR A 532 -1.63 44.93 -49.64
N CYS A 533 -2.03 44.91 -48.37
CA CYS A 533 -2.90 45.90 -47.73
C CYS A 533 -2.08 46.72 -46.71
N ILE A 534 -2.38 48.02 -46.62
CA ILE A 534 -1.85 48.93 -45.60
C ILE A 534 -3.00 49.79 -45.06
N THR A 535 -3.27 49.68 -43.77
CA THR A 535 -4.16 50.59 -43.03
C THR A 535 -3.37 51.74 -42.40
N ILE A 536 -3.87 52.96 -42.57
CA ILE A 536 -3.26 54.21 -42.10
C ILE A 536 -4.29 54.92 -41.22
N PRO A 537 -3.96 55.34 -39.98
CA PRO A 537 -4.86 56.19 -39.21
C PRO A 537 -4.98 57.56 -39.88
N PHE A 538 -6.18 57.89 -40.34
CA PHE A 538 -6.47 59.16 -41.01
C PHE A 538 -6.76 60.26 -39.98
N MET A 539 -7.71 60.01 -39.07
CA MET A 539 -8.06 60.92 -37.98
C MET A 539 -8.76 60.18 -36.84
N SER A 540 -8.68 60.72 -35.62
CA SER A 540 -9.43 60.23 -34.46
C SER A 540 -10.62 61.12 -34.13
N LEU A 541 -11.80 60.54 -33.97
CA LEU A 541 -13.01 61.19 -33.51
C LEU A 541 -13.21 60.95 -32.00
N PRO A 542 -13.52 61.97 -31.19
CA PRO A 542 -13.56 61.84 -29.73
C PRO A 542 -14.83 61.15 -29.17
N LEU A 543 -15.82 60.85 -30.01
CA LEU A 543 -17.11 60.25 -29.62
C LEU A 543 -17.39 58.95 -30.38
N CYS A 544 -18.41 58.21 -29.96
CA CYS A 544 -18.80 56.93 -30.54
C CYS A 544 -19.29 57.06 -31.99
N PRO A 545 -19.27 55.98 -32.80
CA PRO A 545 -19.75 55.99 -34.20
C PRO A 545 -21.18 56.56 -34.35
N SER A 546 -22.03 56.31 -33.37
CA SER A 546 -23.42 56.78 -33.28
C SER A 546 -23.60 58.29 -33.20
N ASP A 547 -22.54 59.05 -32.90
CA ASP A 547 -22.59 60.52 -32.73
C ASP A 547 -22.16 61.28 -33.99
N TRP A 548 -21.79 60.57 -35.07
CA TRP A 548 -21.27 61.13 -36.31
C TRP A 548 -22.12 60.75 -37.51
N HIS A 549 -22.61 61.77 -38.22
CA HIS A 549 -23.10 61.59 -39.57
C HIS A 549 -21.92 61.74 -40.52
N ILE A 550 -21.46 60.61 -41.07
CA ILE A 550 -20.36 60.56 -42.02
C ILE A 550 -20.96 60.29 -43.40
N THR A 551 -20.73 61.18 -44.34
CA THR A 551 -21.05 60.99 -45.76
C THR A 551 -19.83 60.42 -46.48
N PRO A 552 -19.97 59.40 -47.34
CA PRO A 552 -18.84 58.80 -48.05
C PRO A 552 -18.20 59.82 -49.02
N PRO A 553 -16.88 59.74 -49.27
CA PRO A 553 -16.27 60.48 -50.38
C PRO A 553 -16.84 59.99 -51.71
N THR A 554 -17.18 60.92 -52.60
CA THR A 554 -17.58 60.61 -53.98
C THR A 554 -16.40 60.13 -54.83
N ASP A 555 -15.20 60.59 -54.51
CA ASP A 555 -13.93 60.12 -55.11
C ASP A 555 -12.76 60.38 -54.15
N ILE A 556 -11.66 59.63 -54.31
CA ILE A 556 -10.42 59.78 -53.53
C ILE A 556 -9.27 60.01 -54.51
N THR A 557 -8.91 61.27 -54.72
CA THR A 557 -7.96 61.71 -55.75
C THR A 557 -6.64 62.21 -55.15
N ASP A 558 -5.64 62.45 -56.01
CA ASP A 558 -4.31 62.97 -55.68
C ASP A 558 -3.62 62.33 -54.45
N MET A 559 -3.57 60.99 -54.43
CA MET A 559 -2.81 60.25 -53.43
C MET A 559 -1.32 60.18 -53.77
N HIS A 560 -0.50 60.99 -53.11
CA HIS A 560 0.96 61.01 -53.28
C HIS A 560 1.71 61.21 -51.95
N ILE A 561 3.03 60.97 -51.90
CA ILE A 561 3.81 61.03 -50.64
C ILE A 561 5.02 61.94 -50.74
N THR A 562 4.94 63.09 -50.05
CA THR A 562 6.00 64.07 -49.91
C THR A 562 6.93 63.75 -48.74
N GLY A 563 8.11 64.37 -48.70
CA GLY A 563 9.06 64.30 -47.58
C GLY A 563 9.87 63.00 -47.47
N SER A 564 11.17 63.12 -47.12
CA SER A 564 12.07 61.96 -46.98
C SER A 564 11.99 61.34 -45.57
N PHE A 565 12.40 62.09 -44.55
CA PHE A 565 12.52 61.60 -43.17
C PHE A 565 11.24 61.76 -42.34
N GLN A 566 10.56 62.91 -42.48
CA GLN A 566 9.16 63.07 -42.14
C GLN A 566 8.39 62.96 -43.44
N SER A 567 7.65 61.86 -43.63
CA SER A 567 6.84 61.61 -44.82
C SER A 567 5.39 61.98 -44.55
N PHE A 568 4.76 62.68 -45.50
CA PHE A 568 3.35 63.02 -45.45
C PHE A 568 2.65 62.43 -46.67
N MET A 569 1.54 61.74 -46.47
CA MET A 569 0.65 61.34 -47.56
C MET A 569 -0.35 62.47 -47.79
N HIS A 570 -0.34 63.04 -48.99
CA HIS A 570 -1.43 63.86 -49.48
C HIS A 570 -2.56 62.95 -49.98
N ALA A 571 -3.82 63.32 -49.72
CA ALA A 571 -4.99 62.65 -50.27
C ALA A 571 -6.18 63.62 -50.31
N GLN A 572 -6.89 63.70 -51.44
CA GLN A 572 -8.05 64.57 -51.62
C GLN A 572 -9.35 63.75 -51.60
N LEU A 573 -10.05 63.80 -50.46
CA LEU A 573 -11.31 63.09 -50.20
C LEU A 573 -12.50 63.98 -50.62
N LEU A 574 -12.90 63.92 -51.90
CA LEU A 574 -13.95 64.78 -52.44
C LEU A 574 -15.32 64.34 -51.91
N GLY A 575 -16.10 65.28 -51.38
CA GLY A 575 -17.48 65.05 -50.92
C GLY A 575 -17.63 64.46 -49.51
N LEU A 576 -16.56 63.93 -48.89
CA LEU A 576 -16.58 63.48 -47.50
C LEU A 576 -16.95 64.63 -46.56
N GLN A 577 -17.99 64.45 -45.75
CA GLN A 577 -18.31 65.34 -44.63
C GLN A 577 -18.53 64.54 -43.36
N ILE A 578 -17.92 64.99 -42.26
CA ILE A 578 -18.07 64.41 -40.92
C ILE A 578 -18.75 65.46 -40.05
N ILE A 579 -20.02 65.23 -39.72
CA ILE A 579 -20.86 66.16 -38.98
C ILE A 579 -21.23 65.52 -37.64
N ASN A 580 -21.02 66.23 -36.53
CA ASN A 580 -21.54 65.78 -35.24
C ASN A 580 -23.08 65.83 -35.24
N ILE A 581 -23.74 64.71 -34.91
CA ILE A 581 -25.21 64.62 -34.98
C ILE A 581 -25.88 65.59 -34.00
N HIS A 582 -25.28 65.82 -32.83
CA HIS A 582 -25.85 66.64 -31.76
C HIS A 582 -25.52 68.13 -31.94
N THR A 583 -24.25 68.48 -32.15
CA THR A 583 -23.80 69.88 -32.22
C THR A 583 -23.88 70.50 -33.63
N LYS A 584 -24.13 69.68 -34.66
CA LYS A 584 -24.06 70.04 -36.10
C LYS A 584 -22.71 70.63 -36.54
N HIS A 585 -21.66 70.48 -35.73
CA HIS A 585 -20.33 70.95 -36.08
C HIS A 585 -19.68 70.04 -37.14
N HIS A 586 -19.22 70.64 -38.23
CA HIS A 586 -18.46 69.97 -39.29
C HIS A 586 -16.98 69.90 -38.89
N ILE A 587 -16.36 68.72 -38.96
CA ILE A 587 -14.92 68.60 -38.71
C ILE A 587 -14.15 68.87 -40.01
N LEU A 588 -13.11 69.73 -39.92
CA LEU A 588 -12.19 69.98 -41.02
C LEU A 588 -11.33 68.74 -41.30
N ILE A 589 -11.33 68.31 -42.56
CA ILE A 589 -10.68 67.08 -43.03
C ILE A 589 -9.24 67.41 -43.44
N PRO A 590 -8.20 66.78 -42.85
CA PRO A 590 -6.82 67.06 -43.18
C PRO A 590 -6.44 66.41 -44.52
N SER A 591 -5.93 67.19 -45.47
CA SER A 591 -5.40 66.62 -46.73
C SER A 591 -4.01 65.99 -46.58
N ASN A 592 -3.26 66.34 -45.52
CA ASN A 592 -1.90 65.86 -45.25
C ASN A 592 -1.88 64.97 -44.00
N ILE A 593 -1.42 63.73 -44.19
CA ILE A 593 -1.43 62.66 -43.18
C ILE A 593 0.01 62.25 -42.86
N SER A 594 0.43 62.40 -41.61
CA SER A 594 1.79 62.01 -41.19
C SER A 594 1.95 60.48 -41.21
N VAL A 595 2.94 59.97 -41.95
CA VAL A 595 3.20 58.53 -42.10
C VAL A 595 4.65 58.18 -41.75
N ASN A 596 4.82 57.09 -40.99
CA ASN A 596 6.14 56.56 -40.64
C ASN A 596 6.93 56.18 -41.92
N ILE A 597 8.23 56.45 -41.94
CA ILE A 597 9.13 56.26 -43.09
C ILE A 597 9.05 54.85 -43.72
N PHE A 598 8.83 53.82 -42.90
CA PHE A 598 8.62 52.44 -43.37
C PHE A 598 7.29 52.27 -44.12
N THR A 599 6.20 52.83 -43.59
CA THR A 599 4.88 52.85 -44.24
C THR A 599 4.94 53.67 -45.52
N ALA A 600 5.57 54.84 -45.49
CA ALA A 600 5.78 55.70 -46.65
C ALA A 600 6.56 55.00 -47.78
N ARG A 601 7.61 54.24 -47.43
CA ARG A 601 8.38 53.44 -48.41
C ARG A 601 7.53 52.34 -49.05
N LYS A 602 6.69 51.64 -48.27
CA LYS A 602 5.76 50.63 -48.82
C LYS A 602 4.71 51.26 -49.73
N LEU A 603 4.07 52.36 -49.30
CA LEU A 603 3.05 53.05 -50.09
C LEU A 603 3.61 53.60 -51.41
N ARG A 604 4.82 54.16 -51.42
CA ARG A 604 5.55 54.53 -52.65
C ARG A 604 5.71 53.36 -53.62
N THR A 605 5.91 52.14 -53.13
CA THR A 605 5.95 50.93 -53.99
C THR A 605 4.57 50.42 -54.40
N MET A 606 3.50 50.77 -53.69
CA MET A 606 2.12 50.41 -54.03
C MET A 606 1.52 51.37 -55.07
N PHE A 607 1.74 52.68 -54.95
CA PHE A 607 1.23 53.70 -55.89
C PHE A 607 1.81 53.58 -57.30
N ASN A 608 2.90 52.83 -57.49
CA ASN A 608 3.44 52.45 -58.80
C ASN A 608 2.68 51.29 -59.48
N ARG A 609 1.51 50.90 -58.97
CA ARG A 609 0.64 49.82 -59.46
C ARG A 609 -0.83 50.25 -59.31
N PRO A 610 -1.80 49.65 -60.03
CA PRO A 610 -3.20 49.85 -59.72
C PRO A 610 -3.49 49.41 -58.27
N PHE A 611 -4.27 50.22 -57.55
CA PHE A 611 -4.68 49.98 -56.17
C PHE A 611 -6.11 50.48 -55.94
N HIS A 612 -6.76 49.95 -54.91
CA HIS A 612 -8.03 50.42 -54.38
C HIS A 612 -7.81 51.09 -53.03
N CYS A 613 -8.64 52.07 -52.72
CA CYS A 613 -8.62 52.81 -51.46
C CYS A 613 -10.00 52.73 -50.82
N TYR A 614 -10.07 52.31 -49.55
CA TYR A 614 -11.30 52.21 -48.77
C TYR A 614 -11.18 53.05 -47.51
N LEU A 615 -12.28 53.71 -47.13
CA LEU A 615 -12.38 54.46 -45.88
C LEU A 615 -13.04 53.56 -44.83
N LEU A 616 -12.32 53.25 -43.76
CA LEU A 616 -12.80 52.40 -42.67
C LEU A 616 -13.12 53.25 -41.43
N LEU A 617 -14.26 52.99 -40.81
CA LEU A 617 -14.57 53.43 -39.45
C LEU A 617 -14.15 52.32 -38.47
N ALA A 618 -13.24 52.64 -37.55
CA ALA A 618 -12.72 51.72 -36.55
C ALA A 618 -13.10 52.18 -35.13
N HIS A 619 -13.76 51.32 -34.36
CA HIS A 619 -14.14 51.59 -32.96
C HIS A 619 -14.08 50.30 -32.15
N ASN A 620 -13.36 50.29 -31.02
CA ASN A 620 -13.20 49.12 -30.14
C ASN A 620 -12.87 47.80 -30.88
N GLN A 621 -11.94 47.86 -31.84
CA GLN A 621 -11.51 46.77 -32.74
C GLN A 621 -12.54 46.28 -33.77
N TYR A 622 -13.75 46.83 -33.82
CA TYR A 622 -14.68 46.65 -34.93
C TYR A 622 -14.32 47.60 -36.08
N PHE A 623 -14.41 47.11 -37.31
CA PHE A 623 -14.13 47.86 -38.54
C PHE A 623 -15.34 47.81 -39.47
N GLN A 624 -15.76 48.95 -39.98
CA GLN A 624 -16.86 49.08 -40.94
C GLN A 624 -16.38 49.91 -42.15
N ILE A 625 -16.58 49.38 -43.37
CA ILE A 625 -16.34 50.16 -44.59
C ILE A 625 -17.42 51.25 -44.69
N ILE A 626 -16.99 52.50 -44.81
CA ILE A 626 -17.87 53.62 -45.12
C ILE A 626 -18.19 53.54 -46.61
N ARG A 627 -19.47 53.47 -46.96
CA ARG A 627 -20.02 53.30 -48.31
C ARG A 627 -21.03 54.40 -48.61
#